data_AF-A0A962F4V3-F1
#
_entry.id   AF-A0A962F4V3-F1
#
_cell.length_a   1.000
_cell.length_b   1.000
_cell.length_c   1.000
_cell.angle_alpha   90.00
_cell.angle_beta   90.00
_cell.angle_gamma   90.00
#
_symmetry.space_group_name_H-M   'P 1'
#
loop_
_entity.id
_entity.type
_entity.pdbx_description
1 polymer ?
#
loop_
_entity_poly.entity_id
_entity_poly.type
_entity_poly.pdbx_seq_one_letter_code
_entity_poly.pdbx_strand_id
1 'polypeptide(L)'
;MSKFNTSLLREKFTLHDPLEGLSGEPPFIALSNRMVVPLANDTFQEHETFVVRAQNMHSCVRLAGAIAKEFFDRGPITPRIEPFRWEKLWLEVVKGYEKEWNPDIWGCVYYNGKILFKAGEHHQFLDIIEQCDAKNKGEYESSIVFAEEAFKQAGKNIRIEHDANIALIIKIGAEEEDEAKCGVILRGADKTTTFNYTVAPKKDPIKIPTLLSVSAAFLEGVQLAFSVGFINKKRAAKLIEKYSDEDRKGEKSTQRLMNLNTAISQFEQKYHVSYRPERPDFSEMKKDAEIFAMKILKPQIEKRIASGEIDEDDWVI
;
A
#
# COMPACT_ATOMS: atom_id res chain seq x y z
N MET A 1 27.12 -3.74 -3.31
CA MET A 1 25.75 -3.33 -2.92
C MET A 1 25.13 -4.47 -2.11
N SER A 2 24.59 -4.20 -0.92
CA SER A 2 23.92 -5.23 -0.11
C SER A 2 22.74 -5.84 -0.89
N LYS A 3 22.67 -7.18 -0.96
CA LYS A 3 21.49 -7.86 -1.54
C LYS A 3 20.24 -7.46 -0.78
N PHE A 4 19.19 -7.09 -1.48
CA PHE A 4 17.92 -6.69 -0.88
C PHE A 4 16.76 -7.33 -1.64
N ASN A 5 15.91 -8.05 -0.91
CA ASN A 5 14.73 -8.70 -1.46
C ASN A 5 13.58 -8.50 -0.49
N THR A 6 12.45 -8.03 -1.00
CA THR A 6 11.25 -7.76 -0.20
C THR A 6 10.01 -7.84 -1.08
N SER A 7 8.87 -8.10 -0.44
CA SER A 7 7.56 -8.06 -1.05
C SER A 7 6.57 -7.34 -0.15
N LEU A 8 5.60 -6.68 -0.79
CA LEU A 8 4.40 -6.17 -0.15
C LEU A 8 3.27 -7.18 -0.36
N LEU A 9 2.70 -7.67 0.73
CA LEU A 9 1.49 -8.48 0.73
C LEU A 9 0.28 -7.58 1.01
N ARG A 10 -0.78 -7.74 0.22
CA ARG A 10 -2.11 -7.24 0.52
C ARG A 10 -2.91 -8.40 1.09
N GLU A 11 -3.36 -8.26 2.31
CA GLU A 11 -3.90 -9.36 3.11
C GLU A 11 -5.33 -9.03 3.56
N LYS A 12 -6.17 -10.07 3.54
CA LYS A 12 -7.47 -10.11 4.19
C LYS A 12 -7.52 -11.34 5.07
N PHE A 13 -7.83 -11.13 6.34
CA PHE A 13 -8.11 -12.18 7.30
C PHE A 13 -9.59 -12.18 7.62
N THR A 14 -10.24 -13.33 7.51
CA THR A 14 -11.63 -13.55 7.92
C THR A 14 -11.63 -14.52 9.09
N LEU A 15 -12.06 -14.07 10.26
CA LEU A 15 -12.12 -14.86 11.48
C LEU A 15 -13.56 -15.35 11.68
N HIS A 16 -13.71 -16.66 11.66
CA HIS A 16 -14.96 -17.38 11.90
C HIS A 16 -14.98 -17.96 13.30
N ASP A 17 -16.10 -17.83 13.99
CA ASP A 17 -16.39 -18.66 15.16
C ASP A 17 -17.10 -19.94 14.65
N PRO A 18 -16.48 -21.13 14.73
CA PRO A 18 -17.10 -22.36 14.28
C PRO A 18 -18.38 -22.74 15.06
N LEU A 19 -18.70 -22.06 16.17
CA LEU A 19 -19.99 -22.14 16.84
C LEU A 19 -21.08 -21.27 16.17
N GLU A 20 -20.81 -20.69 14.99
CA GLU A 20 -21.66 -19.86 14.12
C GLU A 20 -23.13 -20.35 13.96
N GLY A 21 -23.41 -21.62 14.26
CA GLY A 21 -24.79 -22.13 14.36
C GLY A 21 -25.62 -21.57 15.54
N LEU A 22 -25.01 -20.87 16.51
CA LEU A 22 -25.68 -20.42 17.74
C LEU A 22 -25.61 -18.91 18.02
N SER A 23 -24.60 -18.18 17.54
CA SER A 23 -24.39 -16.75 17.91
C SER A 23 -24.94 -15.73 16.91
N GLY A 24 -25.11 -16.09 15.63
CA GLY A 24 -25.65 -15.18 14.60
C GLY A 24 -24.80 -13.94 14.30
N GLU A 25 -23.57 -13.85 14.84
CA GLU A 25 -22.68 -12.71 14.60
C GLU A 25 -21.94 -12.87 13.26
N PRO A 26 -21.77 -11.78 12.48
CA PRO A 26 -21.04 -11.83 11.22
C PRO A 26 -19.54 -12.09 11.45
N PRO A 27 -18.85 -12.74 10.49
CA PRO A 27 -17.43 -13.01 10.60
C PRO A 27 -16.63 -11.71 10.66
N PHE A 28 -15.58 -11.71 11.47
CA PHE A 28 -14.72 -10.55 11.64
C PHE A 28 -13.71 -10.46 10.49
N ILE A 29 -13.50 -9.26 9.93
CA ILE A 29 -12.57 -9.05 8.81
C ILE A 29 -11.47 -8.06 9.20
N ALA A 30 -10.20 -8.50 9.14
CA ALA A 30 -9.03 -7.64 9.27
C ALA A 30 -8.32 -7.49 7.92
N LEU A 31 -8.18 -6.25 7.45
CA LEU A 31 -7.41 -5.90 6.25
C LEU A 31 -6.05 -5.35 6.65
N SER A 32 -5.00 -5.72 5.91
CA SER A 32 -3.64 -5.24 6.17
C SER A 32 -2.81 -5.23 4.90
N ASN A 33 -1.80 -4.36 4.85
CA ASN A 33 -0.69 -4.50 3.91
C ASN A 33 0.61 -4.69 4.68
N ARG A 34 1.33 -5.78 4.41
CA ARG A 34 2.51 -6.20 5.16
C ARG A 34 3.75 -6.19 4.27
N MET A 35 4.85 -5.67 4.80
CA MET A 35 6.15 -5.67 4.14
C MET A 35 7.26 -6.01 5.11
N VAL A 36 8.04 -7.05 4.80
CA VAL A 36 9.25 -7.39 5.56
C VAL A 36 10.43 -6.62 4.98
N VAL A 37 11.16 -5.89 5.81
CA VAL A 37 12.22 -4.97 5.42
C VAL A 37 13.54 -5.46 6.02
N PRO A 38 14.26 -6.38 5.35
CA PRO A 38 15.57 -6.83 5.79
C PRO A 38 16.62 -5.78 5.44
N LEU A 39 17.25 -5.19 6.44
CA LEU A 39 18.29 -4.18 6.28
C LEU A 39 19.61 -4.75 6.79
N ALA A 40 20.65 -4.61 5.99
CA ALA A 40 22.00 -5.01 6.34
C ALA A 40 22.97 -3.94 5.85
N ASN A 41 24.03 -3.68 6.63
CA ASN A 41 25.13 -2.84 6.17
C ASN A 41 25.98 -3.59 5.13
N ASP A 42 26.88 -2.90 4.42
CA ASP A 42 27.67 -3.49 3.34
C ASP A 42 28.60 -4.63 3.82
N THR A 43 28.94 -4.66 5.11
CA THR A 43 29.76 -5.72 5.72
C THR A 43 28.93 -6.90 6.26
N PHE A 44 27.60 -6.82 6.21
CA PHE A 44 26.64 -7.75 6.82
C PHE A 44 26.87 -7.99 8.33
N GLN A 45 27.59 -7.09 9.01
CA GLN A 45 27.84 -7.19 10.44
C GLN A 45 26.64 -6.70 11.26
N GLU A 46 25.92 -5.71 10.73
CA GLU A 46 24.72 -5.18 11.36
C GLU A 46 23.53 -5.54 10.48
N HIS A 47 22.54 -6.19 11.08
CA HIS A 47 21.31 -6.61 10.41
C HIS A 47 20.10 -6.28 11.28
N GLU A 48 19.08 -5.68 10.67
CA GLU A 48 17.78 -5.44 11.29
C GLU A 48 16.69 -5.81 10.31
N THR A 49 15.78 -6.69 10.74
CA THR A 49 14.59 -7.02 9.97
C THR A 49 13.38 -6.42 10.64
N PHE A 50 12.79 -5.43 9.98
CA PHE A 50 11.53 -4.84 10.41
C PHE A 50 10.37 -5.49 9.66
N VAL A 51 9.20 -5.57 10.31
CA VAL A 51 7.95 -5.81 9.60
C VAL A 51 7.13 -4.53 9.68
N VAL A 52 6.69 -4.04 8.52
CA VAL A 52 5.86 -2.85 8.43
C VAL A 52 4.47 -3.29 8.01
N ARG A 53 3.45 -2.84 8.74
CA ARG A 53 2.05 -2.95 8.35
C ARG A 53 1.42 -1.57 8.23
N ALA A 54 0.53 -1.38 7.27
CA ALA A 54 -0.28 -0.17 7.17
C ALA A 54 -1.61 -0.41 6.45
N GLN A 55 -2.55 0.52 6.63
CA GLN A 55 -3.86 0.50 5.99
C GLN A 55 -3.78 0.52 4.46
N ASN A 56 -2.87 1.34 3.91
CA ASN A 56 -2.69 1.54 2.48
C ASN A 56 -1.34 0.98 2.01
N MET A 57 -1.33 0.39 0.80
CA MET A 57 -0.14 -0.19 0.18
C MET A 57 1.01 0.82 0.08
N HIS A 58 0.75 2.02 -0.45
CA HIS A 58 1.78 3.05 -0.60
C HIS A 58 2.29 3.59 0.73
N SER A 59 1.43 3.72 1.75
CA SER A 59 1.85 4.15 3.10
C SER A 59 2.76 3.11 3.76
N CYS A 60 2.47 1.83 3.59
CA CYS A 60 3.33 0.73 4.04
C CYS A 60 4.72 0.82 3.41
N VAL A 61 4.78 0.94 2.08
CA VAL A 61 6.06 0.99 1.34
C VAL A 61 6.83 2.29 1.61
N ARG A 62 6.15 3.44 1.81
CA ARG A 62 6.82 4.70 2.20
C ARG A 62 7.43 4.61 3.58
N LEU A 63 6.72 4.04 4.54
CA LEU A 63 7.24 3.85 5.88
C LEU A 63 8.45 2.91 5.86
N ALA A 64 8.38 1.81 5.12
CA ALA A 64 9.54 0.94 4.86
C ALA A 64 10.71 1.70 4.23
N GLY A 65 10.46 2.54 3.22
CA GLY A 65 11.48 3.38 2.58
C GLY A 65 12.11 4.40 3.53
N ALA A 66 11.32 4.99 4.43
CA ALA A 66 11.79 5.96 5.41
C ALA A 66 12.64 5.28 6.51
N ILE A 67 12.27 4.08 6.94
CA ILE A 67 13.06 3.23 7.85
C ILE A 67 14.39 2.85 7.19
N ALA A 68 14.35 2.36 5.95
CA ALA A 68 15.55 2.02 5.19
C ALA A 68 16.47 3.23 5.05
N LYS A 69 15.92 4.42 4.78
CA LYS A 69 16.71 5.66 4.69
C LYS A 69 17.44 5.95 6.00
N GLU A 70 16.72 5.88 7.11
CA GLU A 70 17.30 6.14 8.42
C GLU A 70 18.41 5.13 8.77
N PHE A 71 18.22 3.86 8.42
CA PHE A 71 19.23 2.82 8.62
C PHE A 71 20.48 3.08 7.79
N PHE A 72 20.34 3.34 6.49
CA PHE A 72 21.51 3.53 5.61
C PHE A 72 22.24 4.86 5.85
N ASP A 73 21.54 5.90 6.29
CA ASP A 73 22.17 7.20 6.54
C ASP A 73 22.84 7.30 7.93
N ARG A 74 22.34 6.55 8.93
CA ARG A 74 22.73 6.73 10.35
C ARG A 74 23.05 5.43 11.08
N GLY A 75 23.05 4.28 10.39
CA GLY A 75 23.28 2.97 10.98
C GLY A 75 22.04 2.36 11.64
N PRO A 76 22.19 1.22 12.33
CA PRO A 76 21.09 0.47 12.96
C PRO A 76 20.23 1.34 13.88
N ILE A 77 18.92 1.10 13.88
CA ILE A 77 17.93 1.94 14.58
C ILE A 77 17.71 1.45 16.01
N THR A 78 17.60 0.14 16.23
CA THR A 78 17.22 -0.45 17.51
C THR A 78 18.28 -0.36 18.62
N PRO A 79 19.61 -0.43 18.36
CA PRO A 79 20.61 -0.39 19.43
C PRO A 79 21.02 1.04 19.83
N ARG A 80 20.38 2.08 19.29
CA ARG A 80 20.76 3.48 19.56
C ARG A 80 20.48 3.87 21.02
N ILE A 81 21.38 4.67 21.58
CA ILE A 81 21.23 5.23 22.94
C ILE A 81 20.04 6.20 22.98
N GLU A 82 19.94 7.09 21.99
CA GLU A 82 18.81 7.99 21.85
C GLU A 82 17.64 7.27 21.17
N PRO A 83 16.44 7.24 21.80
CA PRO A 83 15.28 6.60 21.20
C PRO A 83 14.91 7.22 19.84
N PHE A 84 14.70 6.35 18.85
CA PHE A 84 14.30 6.81 17.53
C PHE A 84 12.89 7.42 17.55
N ARG A 85 12.72 8.56 16.85
CA ARG A 85 11.47 9.34 16.84
C ARG A 85 10.48 8.80 15.81
N TRP A 86 9.96 7.60 16.05
CA TRP A 86 9.01 6.92 15.16
C TRP A 86 7.79 7.77 14.77
N GLU A 87 7.18 8.45 15.73
CA GLU A 87 6.02 9.33 15.48
C GLU A 87 6.34 10.42 14.45
N LYS A 88 7.53 11.04 14.55
CA LYS A 88 7.95 12.07 13.59
C LYS A 88 8.13 11.48 12.20
N LEU A 89 8.74 10.29 12.10
CA LEU A 89 8.89 9.58 10.82
C LEU A 89 7.54 9.31 10.17
N TRP A 90 6.58 8.80 10.95
CA TRP A 90 5.23 8.50 10.47
C TRP A 90 4.51 9.75 9.97
N LEU A 91 4.52 10.84 10.74
CA LEU A 91 3.93 12.11 10.34
C LEU A 91 4.53 12.65 9.03
N GLU A 92 5.82 12.43 8.80
CA GLU A 92 6.48 12.79 7.54
C GLU A 92 6.04 11.90 6.36
N VAL A 93 5.77 10.61 6.61
CA VAL A 93 5.29 9.65 5.62
C VAL A 93 3.86 9.95 5.16
N VAL A 94 2.97 10.31 6.10
CA VAL A 94 1.53 10.51 5.81
C VAL A 94 1.16 11.97 5.54
N LYS A 95 2.12 12.90 5.59
CA LYS A 95 1.85 14.33 5.37
C LYS A 95 1.15 14.61 4.03
N GLY A 96 0.33 15.65 4.01
CA GLY A 96 -0.40 16.08 2.82
C GLY A 96 -1.68 15.26 2.63
N TYR A 97 -1.85 14.67 1.45
CA TYR A 97 -3.12 14.08 1.02
C TYR A 97 -3.67 13.01 1.98
N GLU A 98 -2.84 12.06 2.41
CA GLU A 98 -3.26 10.98 3.31
C GLU A 98 -3.77 11.53 4.65
N LYS A 99 -2.99 12.37 5.33
CA LYS A 99 -3.39 12.98 6.60
C LYS A 99 -4.70 13.77 6.51
N GLU A 100 -4.94 14.45 5.39
CA GLU A 100 -6.14 15.29 5.21
C GLU A 100 -7.38 14.47 4.85
N TRP A 101 -7.25 13.43 4.02
CA TRP A 101 -8.38 12.78 3.34
C TRP A 101 -8.57 11.30 3.69
N ASN A 102 -7.78 10.80 4.64
CA ASN A 102 -7.86 9.43 5.16
C ASN A 102 -7.86 9.43 6.70
N PRO A 103 -9.04 9.60 7.33
CA PRO A 103 -9.16 9.69 8.80
C PRO A 103 -8.80 8.38 9.52
N ASP A 104 -8.97 7.24 8.83
CA ASP A 104 -8.74 5.91 9.39
C ASP A 104 -7.31 5.40 9.15
N ILE A 105 -6.39 6.29 8.77
CA ILE A 105 -5.02 5.91 8.45
C ILE A 105 -4.29 5.35 9.66
N TRP A 106 -3.69 4.18 9.48
CA TRP A 106 -2.88 3.54 10.51
C TRP A 106 -1.61 2.93 9.92
N GLY A 107 -0.62 2.77 10.80
CA GLY A 107 0.67 2.16 10.51
C GLY A 107 1.28 1.54 11.77
N CYS A 108 1.92 0.39 11.62
CA CYS A 108 2.57 -0.34 12.71
C CYS A 108 3.92 -0.90 12.25
N VAL A 109 4.94 -0.77 13.10
CA VAL A 109 6.28 -1.31 12.87
C VAL A 109 6.60 -2.32 13.94
N TYR A 110 7.01 -3.51 13.52
CA TYR A 110 7.38 -4.61 14.39
C TYR A 110 8.87 -4.93 14.24
N TYR A 111 9.46 -5.37 15.35
CA TYR A 111 10.82 -5.91 15.40
C TYR A 111 10.82 -7.11 16.34
N ASN A 112 11.24 -8.28 15.83
CA ASN A 112 11.18 -9.55 16.55
C ASN A 112 9.79 -9.82 17.16
N GLY A 113 8.73 -9.54 16.40
CA GLY A 113 7.32 -9.75 16.78
C GLY A 113 6.78 -8.74 17.79
N LYS A 114 7.59 -7.77 18.24
CA LYS A 114 7.16 -6.72 19.18
C LYS A 114 6.88 -5.42 18.43
N ILE A 115 5.83 -4.73 18.85
CA ILE A 115 5.50 -3.39 18.34
C ILE A 115 6.60 -2.42 18.80
N LEU A 116 7.30 -1.80 17.84
CA LEU A 116 8.17 -0.65 18.07
C LEU A 116 7.41 0.66 17.95
N PHE A 117 6.44 0.70 17.04
CA PHE A 117 5.64 1.87 16.75
C PHE A 117 4.25 1.47 16.28
N LYS A 118 3.24 2.23 16.71
CA LYS A 118 1.87 2.14 16.20
C LYS A 118 1.25 3.54 16.15
N ALA A 119 0.45 3.79 15.12
CA ALA A 119 -0.39 4.97 14.98
C ALA A 119 -1.70 4.59 14.28
N GLY A 120 -2.78 5.26 14.67
CA GLY A 120 -4.14 4.90 14.25
C GLY A 120 -4.63 3.60 14.90
N GLU A 121 -5.75 3.10 14.43
CA GLU A 121 -6.40 1.89 14.95
C GLU A 121 -6.29 0.74 13.94
N HIS A 122 -5.58 -0.32 14.33
CA HIS A 122 -5.56 -1.59 13.62
C HIS A 122 -5.97 -2.73 14.54
N HIS A 123 -6.41 -3.85 13.98
CA HIS A 123 -6.90 -4.94 14.80
C HIS A 123 -5.76 -5.70 15.48
N GLN A 124 -5.87 -5.94 16.80
CA GLN A 124 -4.85 -6.61 17.63
C GLN A 124 -4.48 -8.01 17.16
N PHE A 125 -5.36 -8.66 16.39
CA PHE A 125 -5.06 -9.92 15.70
C PHE A 125 -3.77 -9.85 14.87
N LEU A 126 -3.52 -8.72 14.20
CA LEU A 126 -2.31 -8.54 13.41
C LEU A 126 -1.05 -8.57 14.30
N ASP A 127 -1.14 -8.05 15.52
CA ASP A 127 -0.05 -8.10 16.49
C ASP A 127 0.25 -9.55 16.91
N ILE A 128 -0.79 -10.36 17.08
CA ILE A 128 -0.67 -11.78 17.43
C ILE A 128 0.02 -12.54 16.29
N ILE A 129 -0.39 -12.32 15.03
CA ILE A 129 0.26 -12.95 13.88
C ILE A 129 1.76 -12.62 13.85
N GLU A 130 2.15 -11.36 14.04
CA GLU A 130 3.57 -10.99 14.01
C GLU A 130 4.37 -11.58 15.17
N GLN A 131 3.74 -11.76 16.34
CA GLN A 131 4.37 -12.48 17.45
C GLN A 131 4.56 -13.97 17.15
N CYS A 132 3.57 -14.59 16.49
CA CYS A 132 3.66 -15.96 16.01
C CYS A 132 4.75 -16.10 14.95
N ASP A 133 4.79 -15.18 13.98
CA ASP A 133 5.78 -15.18 12.89
C ASP A 133 7.21 -15.02 13.41
N ALA A 134 7.42 -14.15 14.39
CA ALA A 134 8.74 -13.97 14.98
C ALA A 134 9.27 -15.21 15.72
N LYS A 135 8.39 -16.10 16.17
CA LYS A 135 8.75 -17.38 16.80
C LYS A 135 8.80 -18.53 15.80
N ASN A 136 8.12 -18.38 14.67
CA ASN A 136 8.06 -19.34 13.60
C ASN A 136 9.40 -19.37 12.86
N LYS A 137 9.93 -20.57 12.63
CA LYS A 137 11.12 -20.78 11.78
C LYS A 137 10.76 -21.22 10.35
N GLY A 138 9.47 -21.46 10.11
CA GLY A 138 8.92 -21.88 8.83
C GLY A 138 8.43 -20.69 7.99
N GLU A 139 7.53 -21.00 7.06
CA GLU A 139 6.91 -20.01 6.18
C GLU A 139 5.87 -19.17 6.92
N TYR A 140 5.64 -17.94 6.46
CA TYR A 140 4.69 -17.02 7.08
C TYR A 140 3.27 -17.59 7.22
N GLU A 141 2.82 -18.44 6.28
CA GLU A 141 1.51 -19.07 6.36
C GLU A 141 1.36 -20.00 7.58
N SER A 142 2.42 -20.62 8.08
CA SER A 142 2.33 -21.43 9.30
C SER A 142 2.15 -20.57 10.56
N SER A 143 2.43 -19.26 10.49
CA SER A 143 2.16 -18.32 11.57
C SER A 143 0.67 -18.14 11.84
N ILE A 144 -0.18 -18.40 10.84
CA ILE A 144 -1.65 -18.35 10.98
C ILE A 144 -2.15 -19.56 11.76
N VAL A 145 -1.64 -20.75 11.46
CA VAL A 145 -1.96 -21.97 12.21
C VAL A 145 -1.59 -21.82 13.68
N PHE A 146 -0.40 -21.24 13.96
CA PHE A 146 0.00 -20.93 15.33
C PHE A 146 -0.92 -19.90 16.01
N ALA A 147 -1.46 -18.94 15.27
CA ALA A 147 -2.44 -18.00 15.80
C ALA A 147 -3.75 -18.72 16.17
N GLU A 148 -4.30 -19.58 15.30
CA GLU A 148 -5.48 -20.40 15.61
C GLU A 148 -5.28 -21.24 16.88
N GLU A 149 -4.12 -21.89 17.01
CA GLU A 149 -3.77 -22.67 18.21
C GLU A 149 -3.69 -21.79 19.46
N ALA A 150 -3.12 -20.59 19.36
CA ALA A 150 -3.04 -19.65 20.48
C ALA A 150 -4.44 -19.19 20.94
N PHE A 151 -5.35 -18.91 20.00
CA PHE A 151 -6.74 -18.59 20.34
C PHE A 151 -7.45 -19.78 21.00
N LYS A 152 -7.24 -20.99 20.48
CA LYS A 152 -7.80 -22.22 21.05
C LYS A 152 -7.33 -22.44 22.49
N GLN A 153 -6.04 -22.21 22.77
CA GLN A 153 -5.48 -22.26 24.13
C GLN A 153 -6.06 -21.20 25.05
N ALA A 154 -6.43 -20.03 24.51
CA ALA A 154 -7.13 -18.97 25.23
C ALA A 154 -8.66 -19.20 25.36
N GLY A 155 -9.16 -20.38 24.98
CA GLY A 155 -10.58 -20.75 25.08
C GLY A 155 -11.47 -20.22 23.96
N LYS A 156 -10.89 -19.63 22.90
CA LYS A 156 -11.62 -19.20 21.70
C LYS A 156 -11.35 -20.17 20.56
N ASN A 157 -12.36 -20.93 20.17
CA ASN A 157 -12.25 -21.70 18.95
C ASN A 157 -12.48 -20.73 17.79
N ILE A 158 -11.47 -20.45 16.98
CA ILE A 158 -11.64 -19.62 15.78
C ILE A 158 -11.03 -20.35 14.59
N ARG A 159 -11.59 -20.09 13.42
CA ARG A 159 -10.98 -20.45 12.14
C ARG A 159 -10.62 -19.19 11.40
N ILE A 160 -9.39 -19.12 10.90
CA ILE A 160 -8.85 -17.98 10.18
C ILE A 160 -8.74 -18.35 8.71
N GLU A 161 -9.48 -17.64 7.86
CA GLU A 161 -9.23 -17.65 6.42
C GLU A 161 -8.29 -16.50 6.07
N HIS A 162 -7.24 -16.79 5.30
CA HIS A 162 -6.25 -15.81 4.87
C HIS A 162 -6.21 -15.74 3.34
N ASP A 163 -6.52 -14.56 2.80
CA ASP A 163 -6.34 -14.21 1.39
C ASP A 163 -5.19 -13.21 1.27
N ALA A 164 -4.03 -13.69 0.83
CA ALA A 164 -2.82 -12.91 0.61
C ALA A 164 -2.50 -12.79 -0.88
N ASN A 165 -2.27 -11.57 -1.34
CA ASN A 165 -1.84 -11.30 -2.70
C ASN A 165 -0.58 -10.43 -2.69
N ILE A 166 0.40 -10.79 -3.51
CA ILE A 166 1.58 -9.94 -3.69
C ILE A 166 1.17 -8.69 -4.48
N ALA A 167 1.50 -7.51 -3.97
CA ALA A 167 1.23 -6.23 -4.62
C ALA A 167 2.51 -5.59 -5.18
N LEU A 168 3.66 -5.85 -4.56
CA LEU A 168 4.96 -5.33 -4.96
C LEU A 168 6.03 -6.37 -4.63
N ILE A 169 7.02 -6.51 -5.52
CA ILE A 169 8.26 -7.26 -5.30
C ILE A 169 9.42 -6.33 -5.67
N ILE A 170 10.44 -6.26 -4.82
CA ILE A 170 11.68 -5.55 -5.12
C ILE A 170 12.84 -6.52 -4.90
N LYS A 171 13.72 -6.63 -5.90
CA LYS A 171 14.95 -7.42 -5.85
C LYS A 171 16.12 -6.55 -6.30
N ILE A 172 17.19 -6.53 -5.53
CA ILE A 172 18.45 -5.84 -5.82
C ILE A 172 19.61 -6.82 -5.63
N GLY A 173 20.50 -6.89 -6.61
CA GLY A 173 21.71 -7.72 -6.53
C GLY A 173 21.44 -9.23 -6.60
N ALA A 174 20.42 -9.64 -7.37
CA ALA A 174 20.11 -11.05 -7.59
C ALA A 174 21.08 -11.74 -8.60
N GLU A 175 21.83 -10.96 -9.39
CA GLU A 175 22.77 -11.41 -10.43
C GLU A 175 24.03 -10.50 -10.41
N GLU A 176 25.06 -10.79 -11.23
CA GLU A 176 26.35 -10.06 -11.31
C GLU A 176 26.23 -8.59 -11.78
N GLU A 177 25.01 -8.11 -12.01
CA GLU A 177 24.71 -6.76 -12.49
C GLU A 177 24.18 -5.87 -11.35
N ASP A 178 24.61 -4.61 -11.31
CA ASP A 178 24.14 -3.56 -10.39
C ASP A 178 22.70 -3.10 -10.70
N GLU A 179 21.80 -4.03 -10.99
CA GLU A 179 20.41 -3.76 -11.34
C GLU A 179 19.43 -4.03 -10.18
N ALA A 180 18.33 -3.28 -10.20
CA ALA A 180 17.16 -3.54 -9.37
C ALA A 180 15.96 -3.89 -10.24
N LYS A 181 15.27 -4.98 -9.90
CA LYS A 181 14.04 -5.45 -10.56
C LYS A 181 12.86 -5.22 -9.62
N CYS A 182 11.88 -4.46 -10.07
CA CYS A 182 10.67 -4.18 -9.31
C CYS A 182 9.44 -4.66 -10.09
N GLY A 183 8.60 -5.48 -9.46
CA GLY A 183 7.33 -5.94 -10.03
C GLY A 183 6.16 -5.38 -9.25
N VAL A 184 5.24 -4.69 -9.91
CA VAL A 184 4.06 -4.09 -9.30
C VAL A 184 2.81 -4.76 -9.89
N ILE A 185 1.97 -5.32 -9.03
CA ILE A 185 0.72 -5.97 -9.42
C ILE A 185 -0.42 -4.98 -9.18
N LEU A 186 -0.98 -4.47 -10.28
CA LEU A 186 -2.07 -3.52 -10.29
C LEU A 186 -3.39 -4.24 -10.47
N ARG A 187 -4.41 -3.83 -9.70
CA ARG A 187 -5.80 -4.21 -9.97
C ARG A 187 -6.51 -3.00 -10.55
N GLY A 188 -6.77 -3.05 -11.86
CA GLY A 188 -7.60 -2.09 -12.57
C GLY A 188 -9.08 -2.35 -12.34
N ALA A 189 -9.93 -1.54 -12.97
CA ALA A 189 -11.38 -1.64 -12.83
C ALA A 189 -11.97 -2.93 -13.43
N ASP A 190 -11.32 -3.47 -14.46
CA ASP A 190 -11.77 -4.61 -15.26
C ASP A 190 -10.74 -5.75 -15.35
N LYS A 191 -9.46 -5.47 -15.07
CA LYS A 191 -8.37 -6.46 -15.16
C LYS A 191 -7.28 -6.26 -14.11
N THR A 192 -6.72 -7.38 -13.64
CA THR A 192 -5.44 -7.37 -12.92
C THR A 192 -4.32 -7.29 -13.95
N THR A 193 -3.48 -6.25 -13.87
CA THR A 193 -2.34 -6.04 -14.76
C THR A 193 -1.07 -5.96 -13.93
N THR A 194 -0.02 -6.65 -14.36
CA THR A 194 1.30 -6.53 -13.73
C THR A 194 2.20 -5.73 -14.66
N PHE A 195 2.93 -4.77 -14.09
CA PHE A 195 4.06 -4.17 -14.79
C PHE A 195 5.32 -4.34 -13.95
N ASN A 196 6.43 -4.49 -14.64
CA ASN A 196 7.76 -4.57 -14.04
C ASN A 196 8.56 -3.37 -14.54
N TYR A 197 9.46 -2.90 -13.69
CA TYR A 197 10.48 -1.95 -14.09
C TYR A 197 11.84 -2.39 -13.57
N THR A 198 12.80 -2.40 -14.47
CA THR A 198 14.21 -2.65 -14.18
C THR A 198 14.93 -1.33 -14.13
N VAL A 199 15.80 -1.18 -13.14
CA VAL A 199 16.56 0.05 -12.87
C VAL A 199 18.03 -0.30 -12.92
N ALA A 200 18.78 0.41 -13.75
CA ALA A 200 20.24 0.36 -13.81
C ALA A 200 20.84 1.73 -13.48
N PRO A 201 22.03 1.78 -12.84
CA PRO A 201 22.71 3.01 -12.53
C PRO A 201 23.11 3.76 -13.80
N LYS A 202 22.95 5.10 -13.79
CA LYS A 202 23.57 6.00 -14.78
C LYS A 202 24.92 6.49 -14.29
N LYS A 203 24.89 7.14 -13.12
CA LYS A 203 26.05 7.75 -12.44
C LYS A 203 26.06 7.39 -10.97
N ASP A 204 24.89 7.53 -10.32
CA ASP A 204 24.74 7.22 -8.90
C ASP A 204 24.36 5.75 -8.68
N PRO A 205 24.81 5.14 -7.58
CA PRO A 205 24.32 3.83 -7.18
C PRO A 205 22.81 3.87 -6.88
N ILE A 206 22.17 2.72 -7.08
CA ILE A 206 20.77 2.53 -6.72
C ILE A 206 20.65 2.49 -5.20
N LYS A 207 19.71 3.28 -4.66
CA LYS A 207 19.45 3.33 -3.22
C LYS A 207 18.10 2.67 -2.92
N ILE A 208 18.09 1.71 -1.99
CA ILE A 208 16.88 1.01 -1.52
C ILE A 208 15.75 1.99 -1.13
N PRO A 209 15.99 3.06 -0.34
CA PRO A 209 14.94 4.03 -0.01
C PRO A 209 14.30 4.70 -1.22
N THR A 210 15.08 4.97 -2.26
CA THR A 210 14.60 5.60 -3.50
C THR A 210 13.68 4.66 -4.26
N LEU A 211 14.05 3.37 -4.39
CA LEU A 211 13.21 2.36 -5.05
C LEU A 211 11.88 2.14 -4.32
N LEU A 212 11.92 2.07 -2.99
CA LEU A 212 10.71 1.98 -2.16
C LEU A 212 9.83 3.21 -2.37
N SER A 213 10.42 4.41 -2.37
CA SER A 213 9.68 5.67 -2.57
C SER A 213 8.99 5.73 -3.94
N VAL A 214 9.66 5.31 -5.01
CA VAL A 214 9.10 5.30 -6.37
C VAL A 214 8.06 4.19 -6.54
N SER A 215 8.29 3.01 -5.96
CA SER A 215 7.28 1.94 -5.91
C SER A 215 6.00 2.41 -5.23
N ALA A 216 6.13 3.12 -4.10
CA ALA A 216 4.99 3.70 -3.42
C ALA A 216 4.31 4.82 -4.24
N ALA A 217 5.05 5.55 -5.07
CA ALA A 217 4.49 6.53 -5.98
C ALA A 217 3.63 5.88 -7.07
N PHE A 218 4.06 4.75 -7.63
CA PHE A 218 3.24 3.97 -8.55
C PHE A 218 1.97 3.44 -7.89
N LEU A 219 2.09 2.83 -6.71
CA LEU A 219 0.94 2.27 -5.98
C LEU A 219 -0.12 3.35 -5.66
N GLU A 220 0.30 4.51 -5.13
CA GLU A 220 -0.62 5.63 -4.85
C GLU A 220 -1.17 6.23 -6.15
N GLY A 221 -0.34 6.37 -7.18
CA GLY A 221 -0.73 6.96 -8.45
C GLY A 221 -1.86 6.20 -9.13
N VAL A 222 -1.81 4.86 -9.10
CA VAL A 222 -2.90 4.02 -9.65
C VAL A 222 -4.19 4.17 -8.85
N GLN A 223 -4.11 4.16 -7.51
CA GLN A 223 -5.29 4.35 -6.65
C GLN A 223 -5.92 5.73 -6.85
N LEU A 224 -5.10 6.78 -6.96
CA LEU A 224 -5.56 8.15 -7.18
C LEU A 224 -6.10 8.35 -8.59
N ALA A 225 -5.50 7.76 -9.62
CA ALA A 225 -6.01 7.84 -10.99
C ALA A 225 -7.46 7.31 -11.06
N PHE A 226 -7.72 6.17 -10.41
CA PHE A 226 -9.07 5.63 -10.30
C PHE A 226 -10.02 6.58 -9.56
N SER A 227 -9.61 7.06 -8.38
CA SER A 227 -10.43 7.95 -7.55
C SER A 227 -10.76 9.27 -8.25
N VAL A 228 -9.78 9.87 -8.93
CA VAL A 228 -9.95 11.11 -9.70
C VAL A 228 -10.92 10.88 -10.86
N GLY A 229 -10.77 9.78 -11.61
CA GLY A 229 -11.68 9.49 -12.71
C GLY A 229 -13.13 9.31 -12.25
N PHE A 230 -13.33 8.62 -11.13
CA PHE A 230 -14.66 8.46 -10.53
C PHE A 230 -15.28 9.80 -10.11
N ILE A 231 -14.50 10.64 -9.40
CA ILE A 231 -14.96 11.96 -8.96
C ILE A 231 -15.26 12.88 -10.15
N ASN A 232 -14.44 12.86 -11.20
CA ASN A 232 -14.68 13.65 -12.40
C ASN A 232 -16.03 13.32 -13.04
N LYS A 233 -16.41 12.04 -13.11
CA LYS A 233 -17.74 11.67 -13.62
C LYS A 233 -18.86 12.05 -12.68
N LYS A 234 -18.67 11.93 -11.36
CA LYS A 234 -19.66 12.47 -10.40
C LYS A 234 -19.87 13.97 -10.58
N ARG A 235 -18.81 14.75 -10.81
CA ARG A 235 -18.90 16.20 -11.10
C ARG A 235 -19.66 16.47 -12.39
N ALA A 236 -19.29 15.80 -13.47
CA ALA A 236 -19.92 15.98 -14.78
C ALA A 236 -21.43 15.65 -14.72
N ALA A 237 -21.79 14.60 -14.00
CA ALA A 237 -23.18 14.21 -13.78
C ALA A 237 -23.90 15.00 -12.66
N LYS A 238 -23.30 16.08 -12.14
CA LYS A 238 -23.84 16.91 -11.05
C LYS A 238 -24.22 16.10 -9.79
N LEU A 239 -23.62 14.92 -9.59
CA LEU A 239 -23.88 14.01 -8.46
C LEU A 239 -23.21 14.46 -7.16
N ILE A 240 -22.26 15.39 -7.25
CA ILE A 240 -21.62 16.02 -6.09
C ILE A 240 -21.72 17.53 -6.20
N GLU A 241 -21.85 18.18 -5.05
CA GLU A 241 -21.90 19.63 -4.96
C GLU A 241 -20.51 20.24 -5.12
N LYS A 242 -20.43 21.37 -5.83
CA LYS A 242 -19.20 22.14 -5.95
C LYS A 242 -18.75 22.61 -4.56
N TYR A 243 -17.45 22.51 -4.28
CA TYR A 243 -16.83 22.84 -3.00
C TYR A 243 -17.19 21.93 -1.82
N SER A 244 -17.93 20.84 -2.05
CA SER A 244 -18.10 19.78 -1.06
C SER A 244 -16.75 19.12 -0.71
N ASP A 245 -16.71 18.38 0.38
CA ASP A 245 -15.50 17.64 0.78
C ASP A 245 -15.08 16.63 -0.30
N GLU A 246 -16.03 15.97 -0.96
CA GLU A 246 -15.74 15.05 -2.07
C GLU A 246 -15.18 15.78 -3.29
N ASP A 247 -15.69 16.98 -3.60
CA ASP A 247 -15.17 17.82 -4.67
C ASP A 247 -13.72 18.28 -4.36
N ARG A 248 -13.48 18.82 -3.16
CA ARG A 248 -12.14 19.23 -2.72
C ARG A 248 -11.16 18.06 -2.70
N LYS A 249 -11.60 16.89 -2.26
CA LYS A 249 -10.81 15.65 -2.31
C LYS A 249 -10.36 15.37 -3.74
N GLY A 250 -11.26 15.45 -4.73
CA GLY A 250 -10.94 15.25 -6.14
C GLY A 250 -9.89 16.23 -6.69
N GLU A 251 -9.98 17.52 -6.33
CA GLU A 251 -8.96 18.51 -6.71
C GLU A 251 -7.59 18.17 -6.10
N LYS A 252 -7.55 17.85 -4.80
CA LYS A 252 -6.32 17.48 -4.10
C LYS A 252 -5.73 16.17 -4.62
N SER A 253 -6.57 15.18 -4.95
CA SER A 253 -6.15 13.93 -5.58
C SER A 253 -5.49 14.19 -6.94
N THR A 254 -6.06 15.10 -7.75
CA THR A 254 -5.50 15.47 -9.06
C THR A 254 -4.13 16.11 -8.91
N GLN A 255 -3.98 17.08 -8.00
CA GLN A 255 -2.69 17.71 -7.73
C GLN A 255 -1.67 16.69 -7.21
N ARG A 256 -2.09 15.78 -6.32
CA ARG A 256 -1.21 14.73 -5.80
C ARG A 256 -0.73 13.80 -6.92
N LEU A 257 -1.63 13.40 -7.83
CA LEU A 257 -1.30 12.55 -8.97
C LEU A 257 -0.23 13.18 -9.88
N MET A 258 -0.33 14.50 -10.12
CA MET A 258 0.70 15.25 -10.86
C MET A 258 2.06 15.19 -10.16
N ASN A 259 2.08 15.44 -8.84
CA ASN A 259 3.32 15.42 -8.05
C ASN A 259 3.98 14.03 -8.06
N LEU A 260 3.19 12.95 -8.03
CA LEU A 260 3.68 11.59 -8.13
C LEU A 260 4.31 11.31 -9.49
N ASN A 261 3.65 11.75 -10.57
CA ASN A 261 4.20 11.60 -11.92
C ASN A 261 5.54 12.35 -12.06
N THR A 262 5.64 13.57 -11.50
CA THR A 262 6.91 14.32 -11.46
C THR A 262 8.00 13.57 -10.71
N ALA A 263 7.69 12.97 -9.56
CA ALA A 263 8.68 12.20 -8.78
C ALA A 263 9.18 10.97 -9.55
N ILE A 264 8.29 10.26 -10.25
CA ILE A 264 8.64 9.13 -11.12
C ILE A 264 9.54 9.62 -12.27
N SER A 265 9.20 10.71 -12.94
CA SER A 265 10.01 11.26 -14.02
C SER A 265 11.40 11.72 -13.57
N GLN A 266 11.52 12.30 -12.37
CA GLN A 266 12.83 12.64 -11.79
C GLN A 266 13.68 11.39 -11.53
N PHE A 267 13.05 10.30 -11.11
CA PHE A 267 13.73 9.01 -10.95
C PHE A 267 14.22 8.45 -12.28
N GLU A 268 13.41 8.52 -13.34
CA GLU A 268 13.76 8.10 -14.70
C GLU A 268 14.86 8.97 -15.33
N GLN A 269 14.93 10.25 -14.95
CA GLN A 269 16.05 11.11 -15.33
C GLN A 269 17.34 10.66 -14.64
N LYS A 270 17.25 10.28 -13.35
CA LYS A 270 18.39 9.88 -12.52
C LYS A 270 18.96 8.50 -12.87
N TYR A 271 18.13 7.54 -13.26
CA TYR A 271 18.52 6.16 -13.54
C TYR A 271 18.14 5.73 -14.95
N HIS A 272 18.71 4.63 -15.45
CA HIS A 272 18.17 3.96 -16.63
C HIS A 272 17.01 3.07 -16.17
N VAL A 273 15.81 3.32 -16.69
CA VAL A 273 14.60 2.57 -16.28
C VAL A 273 13.97 1.96 -17.51
N SER A 274 13.74 0.65 -17.47
CA SER A 274 13.10 -0.12 -18.52
C SER A 274 11.82 -0.74 -17.99
N TYR A 275 10.72 -0.60 -18.71
CA TYR A 275 9.40 -1.09 -18.30
C TYR A 275 8.99 -2.32 -19.11
N ARG A 276 8.22 -3.21 -18.48
CA ARG A 276 7.56 -4.35 -19.15
C ARG A 276 6.20 -4.68 -18.50
N PRO A 277 5.06 -4.62 -19.24
CA PRO A 277 4.96 -4.29 -20.66
C PRO A 277 5.31 -2.83 -20.94
N GLU A 278 4.53 -1.89 -20.41
CA GLU A 278 4.74 -0.46 -20.61
C GLU A 278 4.60 0.26 -19.26
N ARG A 279 5.18 1.46 -19.18
CA ARG A 279 5.04 2.33 -18.01
C ARG A 279 3.56 2.69 -17.83
N PRO A 280 2.98 2.55 -16.61
CA PRO A 280 1.62 3.02 -16.35
C PRO A 280 1.42 4.48 -16.73
N ASP A 281 0.42 4.77 -17.56
CA ASP A 281 -0.05 6.12 -17.81
C ASP A 281 -1.25 6.42 -16.90
N PHE A 282 -1.03 7.23 -15.87
CA PHE A 282 -2.08 7.64 -14.96
C PHE A 282 -3.19 8.45 -15.65
N SER A 283 -2.90 9.11 -16.77
CA SER A 283 -3.90 9.83 -17.56
C SER A 283 -4.84 8.86 -18.29
N GLU A 284 -4.30 7.77 -18.83
CA GLU A 284 -5.08 6.70 -19.45
C GLU A 284 -5.91 5.97 -18.39
N MET A 285 -5.31 5.57 -17.27
CA MET A 285 -6.02 4.92 -16.17
C MET A 285 -7.16 5.78 -15.60
N LYS A 286 -6.97 7.10 -15.54
CA LYS A 286 -8.04 8.04 -15.17
C LYS A 286 -9.20 7.99 -16.16
N LYS A 287 -8.92 7.96 -17.48
CA LYS A 287 -9.96 7.85 -18.52
C LYS A 287 -10.70 6.51 -18.43
N ASP A 288 -9.98 5.42 -18.17
CA ASP A 288 -10.61 4.10 -17.98
C ASP A 288 -11.51 4.09 -16.75
N ALA A 289 -11.08 4.71 -15.66
CA ALA A 289 -11.89 4.87 -14.45
C ALA A 289 -13.12 5.75 -14.68
N GLU A 290 -13.01 6.79 -15.51
CA GLU A 290 -14.13 7.61 -15.96
C GLU A 290 -15.15 6.77 -16.76
N ILE A 291 -14.71 5.93 -17.69
CA ILE A 291 -15.59 5.02 -18.45
C ILE A 291 -16.26 4.00 -17.52
N PHE A 292 -15.50 3.43 -16.59
CA PHE A 292 -16.02 2.50 -15.61
C PHE A 292 -17.05 3.15 -14.68
N ALA A 293 -16.76 4.36 -14.19
CA ALA A 293 -17.67 5.11 -13.32
C ALA A 293 -19.02 5.35 -14.00
N MET A 294 -19.05 5.64 -15.30
CA MET A 294 -20.30 5.80 -16.05
C MET A 294 -21.18 4.54 -15.98
N LYS A 295 -20.59 3.34 -16.09
CA LYS A 295 -21.33 2.07 -15.98
C LYS A 295 -21.97 1.91 -14.60
N ILE A 296 -21.24 2.29 -13.54
CA ILE A 296 -21.70 2.16 -12.15
C ILE A 296 -22.74 3.24 -11.79
N LEU A 297 -22.54 4.46 -12.27
CA LEU A 297 -23.38 5.61 -11.92
C LEU A 297 -24.66 5.70 -12.77
N LYS A 298 -24.74 4.98 -13.89
CA LYS A 298 -25.88 4.99 -14.81
C LYS A 298 -27.25 4.89 -14.11
N PRO A 299 -27.51 3.96 -13.17
CA PRO A 299 -28.82 3.88 -12.51
C PRO A 299 -29.18 5.12 -11.68
N GLN A 300 -28.17 5.76 -11.06
CA GLN A 300 -28.38 6.98 -10.27
C GLN A 300 -28.68 8.17 -11.18
N ILE A 301 -28.02 8.22 -12.34
CA ILE A 301 -28.19 9.28 -13.32
C ILE A 301 -29.55 9.19 -14.00
N GLU A 302 -29.96 7.99 -14.45
CA GLU A 302 -31.29 7.74 -15.00
C GLU A 302 -32.40 8.14 -14.02
N LYS A 303 -32.22 7.83 -12.72
CA LYS A 303 -33.16 8.26 -11.68
C LYS A 303 -33.26 9.78 -11.58
N ARG A 304 -32.16 10.51 -11.70
CA ARG A 304 -32.15 11.98 -11.63
C ARG A 304 -32.75 12.64 -12.87
N ILE A 305 -32.51 12.07 -14.05
CA ILE A 305 -33.16 12.47 -15.30
C ILE A 305 -34.67 12.26 -15.16
N ALA A 306 -35.11 11.10 -14.68
CA ALA A 306 -36.52 10.81 -14.47
C ALA A 306 -37.20 11.74 -13.45
N SER A 307 -36.46 12.27 -12.46
CA SER A 307 -36.96 13.28 -11.51
C SER A 307 -36.92 14.72 -12.05
N GLY A 308 -36.38 14.96 -13.25
CA GLY A 308 -36.22 16.30 -13.83
C GLY A 308 -35.13 17.15 -13.16
N GLU A 309 -34.24 16.54 -12.37
CA GLU A 309 -33.10 17.22 -11.73
C GLU A 309 -31.95 17.48 -12.73
N ILE A 310 -31.91 16.71 -13.82
CA ILE A 310 -30.89 16.77 -14.87
C ILE A 310 -31.61 16.63 -16.23
N ASP A 311 -31.21 17.46 -17.19
CA ASP A 311 -31.70 17.37 -18.57
C ASP A 311 -31.09 16.13 -19.27
N GLU A 312 -31.90 15.40 -20.03
CA GLU A 312 -31.43 14.22 -20.79
C GLU A 312 -30.42 14.65 -21.88
N ASP A 313 -30.62 15.84 -22.46
CA ASP A 313 -29.77 16.40 -23.51
C ASP A 313 -28.39 16.88 -22.98
N ASP A 314 -28.27 17.12 -21.67
CA ASP A 314 -26.99 17.46 -21.00
C ASP A 314 -26.05 16.23 -20.89
N TRP A 315 -26.51 15.02 -21.23
CA TRP A 315 -25.83 13.78 -20.83
C TRP A 315 -25.52 12.76 -21.94
N VAL A 316 -26.12 12.86 -23.13
CA VAL A 316 -25.80 11.96 -24.26
C VAL A 316 -24.47 12.36 -24.91
N ILE A 317 -23.34 11.81 -24.42
CA ILE A 317 -22.00 11.85 -25.08
C ILE A 317 -21.31 10.49 -24.97
#